data_AF-A0AAP0JK22-F1
#
_entry.id   AF-A0AAP0JK22-F1
#
_cell.length_a   1.000
_cell.length_b   1.000
_cell.length_c   1.000
_cell.angle_alpha   90.00
_cell.angle_beta   90.00
_cell.angle_gamma   90.00
#
_symmetry.space_group_name_H-M   'P 1'
#
loop_
_entity.id
_entity.type
_entity.pdbx_description
1 polymer ?
#
loop_
_entity_poly.entity_id
_entity_poly.type
_entity_poly.pdbx_seq_one_letter_code
_entity_poly.pdbx_strand_id
1 'polypeptide(L)'
;MGRRKNQQKNAAALFDSDDDESLSTSSEAMSETSLAPEPEEAYGGNASLDSCLDALYEKRGTTREKALSLLIDGFRNKLQHQFVANKYVTLLHQFLNSMKKGSAKEISLASNAIGLLAITVGAEDNAAREIMDETMTSLLQVLKSGTDPSKISYILECLAIVTFIGSNSSEETEKAMQIIWQFVRPKLGPNVGPTKPSLAVMTAALSAWSFLLTTMDGWKINSKTWQESISYLSSILDKDDRSMRIAAGEAIAVIFEVGSLEKFCSEPKDSTDKVRNGAMHIQGLRAKILNQVRDLAVEAGGKGSAKKDLNSQKTLFREVLEFLEDGYYPDTTMKFAGDALVISSWSRLIQVNFLKRFLGGGFVKHMLENELLQDVFDFTPKRKSEGVSESSRLDKGIHYVYVPKVRKEGSCQRFYKSPNSALNKARTQILNKKRTMSQGKNTGHYAVSAGDEE
;
A
#
# COMPACT_ATOMS: atom_id res chain seq x y z
N MET A 1 -10.80 -57.27 19.76
CA MET A 1 -12.27 -57.35 19.81
C MET A 1 -12.80 -55.95 20.11
N GLY A 2 -13.46 -55.17 19.25
CA GLY A 2 -14.20 -55.45 18.03
C GLY A 2 -15.66 -55.04 18.23
N ARG A 3 -16.04 -53.82 17.80
CA ARG A 3 -17.29 -53.55 17.04
C ARG A 3 -17.39 -52.09 16.59
N ARG A 4 -17.14 -51.92 15.29
CA ARG A 4 -17.55 -50.82 14.41
C ARG A 4 -19.07 -50.83 14.22
N LYS A 5 -19.67 -49.68 13.95
CA LYS A 5 -20.84 -49.58 13.05
C LYS A 5 -20.51 -48.59 11.92
N ASN A 6 -20.37 -49.17 10.74
CA ASN A 6 -20.45 -48.52 9.44
C ASN A 6 -21.93 -48.47 9.04
N GLN A 7 -22.37 -47.41 8.36
CA GLN A 7 -23.30 -47.56 7.25
C GLN A 7 -22.95 -46.55 6.16
N GLN A 8 -22.87 -47.08 4.95
CA GLN A 8 -22.39 -46.49 3.71
C GLN A 8 -23.57 -46.29 2.75
N LYS A 9 -23.46 -45.25 1.92
CA LYS A 9 -23.74 -45.20 0.46
C LYS A 9 -25.19 -45.23 -0.08
N ASN A 10 -25.54 -44.18 -0.84
CA ASN A 10 -25.78 -44.12 -2.31
C ASN A 10 -26.49 -42.77 -2.59
N ALA A 11 -26.03 -41.82 -3.42
CA ALA A 11 -25.58 -41.78 -4.82
C ALA A 11 -26.71 -41.91 -5.86
N ALA A 12 -27.20 -40.77 -6.37
CA ALA A 12 -27.70 -40.47 -7.74
C ALA A 12 -28.24 -39.01 -7.72
N ALA A 13 -27.58 -38.00 -8.29
CA ALA A 13 -27.49 -37.64 -9.71
C ALA A 13 -28.85 -37.30 -10.34
N LEU A 14 -29.12 -36.00 -10.56
CA LEU A 14 -29.90 -35.46 -11.69
C LEU A 14 -29.58 -33.96 -11.86
N PHE A 15 -29.37 -33.58 -13.11
CA PHE A 15 -29.04 -32.27 -13.67
C PHE A 15 -30.29 -31.36 -13.77
N ASP A 16 -30.10 -30.06 -13.55
CA ASP A 16 -30.71 -28.92 -14.29
C ASP A 16 -30.00 -27.65 -13.77
N SER A 17 -29.12 -26.97 -14.49
CA SER A 17 -29.36 -26.03 -15.61
C SER A 17 -30.50 -25.06 -15.34
N ASP A 18 -30.17 -23.87 -14.83
CA ASP A 18 -30.54 -22.62 -15.50
C ASP A 18 -29.75 -21.44 -14.90
N ASP A 19 -29.06 -20.74 -15.79
CA ASP A 19 -28.44 -19.43 -15.60
C ASP A 19 -29.55 -18.37 -15.60
N ASP A 20 -29.58 -17.51 -14.58
CA ASP A 20 -30.22 -16.20 -14.72
C ASP A 20 -29.36 -15.12 -14.04
N GLU A 21 -28.89 -14.18 -14.85
CA GLU A 21 -28.09 -13.03 -14.46
C GLU A 21 -28.94 -12.04 -13.65
N SER A 22 -28.85 -12.08 -12.33
CA SER A 22 -29.39 -11.01 -11.49
C SER A 22 -28.35 -9.90 -11.27
N LEU A 23 -28.43 -8.85 -12.09
CA LEU A 23 -27.83 -7.53 -11.82
C LEU A 23 -28.54 -6.90 -10.62
N SER A 24 -27.90 -6.87 -9.45
CA SER A 24 -28.39 -6.06 -8.31
C SER A 24 -27.48 -4.87 -8.06
N THR A 25 -28.06 -3.69 -8.30
CA THR A 25 -27.59 -2.38 -7.87
C THR A 25 -28.35 -2.00 -6.60
N SER A 26 -27.62 -1.72 -5.51
CA SER A 26 -28.08 -0.86 -4.40
C SER A 26 -26.85 -0.58 -3.52
N SER A 27 -26.29 0.63 -3.38
CA SER A 27 -26.84 1.88 -2.81
C SER A 27 -27.65 1.65 -1.54
N GLU A 28 -26.97 1.57 -0.41
CA GLU A 28 -27.59 1.72 0.91
C GLU A 28 -27.37 3.14 1.43
N ALA A 29 -28.50 3.82 1.54
CA ALA A 29 -28.69 5.07 2.24
C ALA A 29 -28.68 4.83 3.75
N MET A 30 -28.14 5.81 4.47
CA MET A 30 -28.15 5.90 5.92
C MET A 30 -29.59 5.81 6.43
N SER A 31 -29.90 4.78 7.21
CA SER A 31 -31.15 4.71 7.96
C SER A 31 -30.94 5.33 9.33
N GLU A 32 -31.53 6.51 9.54
CA GLU A 32 -31.81 7.07 10.86
C GLU A 32 -32.83 6.19 11.57
N THR A 33 -32.51 5.71 12.76
CA THR A 33 -33.53 5.38 13.77
C THR A 33 -32.98 5.77 15.12
N SER A 34 -33.58 6.82 15.65
CA SER A 34 -33.39 7.40 16.97
C SER A 34 -34.08 6.56 18.03
N LEU A 35 -33.30 6.02 18.97
CA LEU A 35 -33.78 5.61 20.29
C LEU A 35 -32.77 6.12 21.33
N ALA A 36 -33.31 6.79 22.35
CA ALA A 36 -32.61 7.58 23.36
C ALA A 36 -31.63 6.75 24.25
N PRO A 37 -30.61 7.37 24.86
CA PRO A 37 -29.63 6.69 25.68
C PRO A 37 -30.09 6.53 27.14
N GLU A 38 -30.04 5.31 27.66
CA GLU A 38 -29.94 5.02 29.10
C GLU A 38 -28.45 5.06 29.51
N PRO A 39 -28.11 5.54 30.72
CA PRO A 39 -26.77 6.01 31.03
C PRO A 39 -25.86 4.86 31.46
N GLU A 40 -25.08 4.32 30.54
CA GLU A 40 -23.88 3.56 30.91
C GLU A 40 -22.70 4.52 31.07
N GLU A 41 -22.28 4.64 32.33
CA GLU A 41 -21.18 5.39 32.92
C GLU A 41 -19.96 5.57 32.00
N ALA A 42 -19.87 6.77 31.42
CA ALA A 42 -18.69 7.25 30.72
C ALA A 42 -17.55 7.58 31.71
N TYR A 43 -16.78 6.56 32.11
CA TYR A 43 -15.43 6.74 32.67
C TYR A 43 -14.38 6.40 31.60
N GLY A 44 -14.23 7.31 30.64
CA GLY A 44 -13.23 7.23 29.58
C GLY A 44 -12.69 8.62 29.26
N GLY A 45 -12.08 9.27 30.25
CA GLY A 45 -11.50 10.60 30.08
C GLY A 45 -10.54 10.64 28.90
N ASN A 46 -10.73 11.63 28.02
CA ASN A 46 -9.75 11.99 27.00
C ASN A 46 -8.45 12.42 27.71
N ALA A 47 -7.57 11.46 27.99
CA ALA A 47 -6.26 11.74 28.54
C ALA A 47 -5.53 12.69 27.58
N SER A 48 -4.99 13.79 28.10
CA SER A 48 -4.11 14.65 27.31
C SER A 48 -2.92 13.84 26.80
N LEU A 49 -2.38 14.20 25.63
CA LEU A 49 -1.15 13.58 25.11
C LEU A 49 0.02 13.79 26.06
N ASP A 50 0.02 14.89 26.83
CA ASP A 50 0.98 15.12 27.91
C ASP A 50 0.91 14.04 28.98
N SER A 51 -0.31 13.70 29.43
CA SER A 51 -0.51 12.63 30.41
C SER A 51 -0.12 11.26 29.84
N CYS A 52 -0.31 11.05 28.53
CA CYS A 52 0.17 9.84 27.87
C CYS A 52 1.70 9.79 27.82
N LEU A 53 2.37 10.91 27.55
CA LEU A 53 3.83 11.00 27.58
C LEU A 53 4.38 10.72 28.98
N ASP A 54 3.77 11.30 30.03
CA ASP A 54 4.16 11.03 31.43
C ASP A 54 3.99 9.55 31.77
N ALA A 55 2.91 8.92 31.29
CA ALA A 55 2.64 7.50 31.49
C ALA A 55 3.67 6.57 30.82
N LEU A 56 4.48 7.05 29.87
CA LEU A 56 5.59 6.26 29.29
C LEU A 56 6.75 6.07 30.28
N TYR A 57 6.87 6.91 31.32
CA TYR A 57 7.89 6.77 32.36
C TYR A 57 7.50 5.74 33.44
N GLU A 58 6.27 5.25 33.43
CA GLU A 58 5.77 4.30 34.42
C GLU A 58 6.50 2.95 34.35
N LYS A 59 6.75 2.36 35.53
CA LYS A 59 7.44 1.06 35.62
C LYS A 59 6.61 -0.08 35.01
N ARG A 60 5.29 0.03 35.05
CA ARG A 60 4.35 -1.02 34.62
C ARG A 60 4.18 -1.01 33.10
N GLY A 61 4.59 -2.10 32.43
CA GLY A 61 4.51 -2.23 30.97
C GLY A 61 3.09 -2.06 30.40
N THR A 62 2.06 -2.59 31.05
CA THR A 62 0.67 -2.43 30.58
C THR A 62 0.21 -0.97 30.57
N THR A 63 0.74 -0.13 31.46
CA THR A 63 0.44 1.31 31.48
C THR A 63 1.10 2.00 30.29
N ARG A 64 2.37 1.69 30.02
CA ARG A 64 3.10 2.19 28.85
C ARG A 64 2.46 1.74 27.54
N GLU A 65 2.02 0.49 27.43
CA GLU A 65 1.29 -0.02 26.25
C GLU A 65 0.00 0.75 25.98
N LYS A 66 -0.77 1.09 27.02
CA LYS A 66 -1.99 1.90 26.89
C LYS A 66 -1.65 3.32 26.42
N ALA A 67 -0.60 3.93 26.99
CA ALA A 67 -0.14 5.25 26.60
C ALA A 67 0.33 5.28 25.13
N LEU A 68 1.12 4.30 24.69
CA LEU A 68 1.54 4.16 23.29
C LEU A 68 0.34 4.04 22.34
N SER A 69 -0.68 3.26 22.71
CA SER A 69 -1.89 3.09 21.90
C SER A 69 -2.64 4.42 21.73
N LEU A 70 -2.81 5.19 22.81
CA LEU A 70 -3.46 6.51 22.76
C LEU A 70 -2.65 7.54 21.95
N LEU A 71 -1.31 7.50 22.04
CA LEU A 71 -0.44 8.35 21.23
C LEU A 71 -0.55 8.02 19.74
N ILE A 72 -0.55 6.73 19.38
CA ILE A 72 -0.75 6.26 17.99
C ILE A 72 -2.09 6.76 17.43
N ASP A 73 -3.16 6.63 18.21
CA ASP A 73 -4.48 7.11 17.81
C ASP A 73 -4.51 8.65 17.67
N GLY A 74 -3.79 9.36 18.54
CA GLY A 74 -3.58 10.80 18.45
C GLY A 74 -2.88 11.21 17.16
N PHE A 75 -1.76 10.57 16.82
CA PHE A 75 -1.00 10.86 15.60
C PHE A 75 -1.81 10.54 14.34
N ARG A 76 -2.49 9.39 14.28
CA ARG A 76 -3.30 9.00 13.11
C ARG A 76 -4.49 9.92 12.84
N ASN A 77 -5.18 10.33 13.90
CA ASN A 77 -6.48 11.00 13.77
C ASN A 77 -6.41 12.52 13.92
N LYS A 78 -5.31 13.08 14.41
CA LYS A 78 -5.17 14.52 14.66
C LYS A 78 -3.82 15.10 14.23
N LEU A 79 -2.88 14.26 13.78
CA LEU A 79 -1.49 14.59 13.42
C LEU A 79 -0.72 15.13 14.65
N GLN A 80 -1.21 16.20 15.30
CA GLN A 80 -0.65 16.76 16.53
C GLN A 80 0.70 17.44 16.30
N HIS A 81 0.86 18.14 15.17
CA HIS A 81 2.11 18.81 14.75
C HIS A 81 2.73 19.67 15.85
N GLN A 82 1.95 20.51 16.55
CA GLN A 82 2.49 21.36 17.63
C GLN A 82 3.01 20.57 18.82
N PHE A 83 2.34 19.48 19.20
CA PHE A 83 2.79 18.64 20.31
C PHE A 83 4.07 17.89 19.94
N VAL A 84 4.11 17.35 18.72
CA VAL A 84 5.24 16.60 18.20
C VAL A 84 6.46 17.49 18.00
N ALA A 85 6.33 18.64 17.34
CA ALA A 85 7.44 19.56 17.10
C ALA A 85 8.17 19.97 18.40
N ASN A 86 7.42 20.19 19.47
CA ASN A 86 8.00 20.60 20.76
C ASN A 86 8.60 19.45 21.58
N LYS A 87 8.22 18.20 21.32
CA LYS A 87 8.52 17.05 22.20
C LYS A 87 9.09 15.83 21.47
N TYR A 88 9.44 15.95 20.19
CA TYR A 88 9.85 14.80 19.38
C TYR A 88 11.04 14.06 19.98
N VAL A 89 12.05 14.77 20.50
CA VAL A 89 13.23 14.16 21.15
C VAL A 89 12.82 13.30 22.35
N THR A 90 11.96 13.83 23.22
CA THR A 90 11.49 13.10 24.40
C THR A 90 10.63 11.90 24.01
N LEU A 91 9.73 12.07 23.04
CA LEU A 91 8.88 11.00 22.51
C LEU A 91 9.74 9.88 21.90
N LEU A 92 10.68 10.24 21.03
CA LEU A 92 11.61 9.31 20.39
C LEU A 92 12.37 8.51 21.45
N HIS A 93 12.99 9.19 22.42
CA HIS A 93 13.71 8.52 23.50
C HIS A 93 12.84 7.48 24.24
N GLN A 94 11.59 7.83 24.57
CA GLN A 94 10.69 6.89 25.24
C GLN A 94 10.23 5.73 24.35
N PHE A 95 9.98 5.99 23.06
CA PHE A 95 9.64 4.94 22.11
C PHE A 95 10.82 3.99 21.89
N LEU A 96 12.05 4.50 21.77
CA LEU A 96 13.25 3.68 21.64
C LEU A 96 13.51 2.84 22.89
N ASN A 97 13.25 3.37 24.09
CA ASN A 97 13.34 2.60 25.33
C ASN A 97 12.33 1.45 25.37
N SER A 98 11.08 1.74 24.97
CA SER A 98 10.01 0.75 24.84
C SER A 98 10.34 -0.32 23.79
N MET A 99 10.97 0.08 22.67
CA MET A 99 11.43 -0.84 21.62
C MET A 99 12.59 -1.74 22.10
N LYS A 100 13.49 -1.22 22.94
CA LYS A 100 14.65 -1.97 23.45
C LYS A 100 14.31 -2.97 24.54
N LYS A 101 13.37 -2.63 25.43
CA LYS A 101 13.13 -3.38 26.69
C LYS A 101 11.69 -3.85 26.87
N GLY A 102 10.78 -3.48 25.97
CA GLY A 102 9.36 -3.73 26.14
C GLY A 102 8.92 -5.17 25.88
N SER A 103 7.64 -5.41 26.21
CA SER A 103 6.93 -6.63 25.82
C SER A 103 6.81 -6.77 24.28
N ALA A 104 6.32 -7.91 23.77
CA ALA A 104 6.06 -8.05 22.33
C ALA A 104 5.10 -7.00 21.79
N LYS A 105 4.03 -6.74 22.55
CA LYS A 105 3.02 -5.75 22.20
C LYS A 105 3.58 -4.33 22.33
N GLU A 106 4.31 -4.04 23.40
CA GLU A 106 4.95 -2.75 23.62
C GLU A 106 5.94 -2.40 22.50
N ILE A 107 6.76 -3.36 22.05
CA ILE A 107 7.68 -3.18 20.94
C ILE A 107 6.92 -2.90 19.64
N SER A 108 5.86 -3.66 19.34
CA SER A 108 5.06 -3.43 18.13
C SER A 108 4.43 -2.02 18.09
N LEU A 109 3.91 -1.57 19.24
CA LEU A 109 3.33 -0.24 19.39
C LEU A 109 4.41 0.85 19.29
N ALA A 110 5.57 0.66 19.96
CA ALA A 110 6.68 1.60 19.91
C ALA A 110 7.23 1.77 18.48
N SER A 111 7.42 0.67 17.74
CA SER A 111 7.84 0.72 16.33
C SER A 111 6.83 1.45 15.46
N ASN A 112 5.53 1.23 15.65
CA ASN A 112 4.50 1.98 14.93
C ASN A 112 4.51 3.47 15.30
N ALA A 113 4.65 3.79 16.59
CA ALA A 113 4.70 5.16 17.09
C ALA A 113 5.91 5.93 16.57
N ILE A 114 7.09 5.30 16.44
CA ILE A 114 8.29 5.93 15.86
C ILE A 114 8.05 6.30 14.39
N GLY A 115 7.50 5.38 13.57
CA GLY A 115 7.20 5.70 12.18
C GLY A 115 6.13 6.79 12.03
N LEU A 116 5.10 6.79 12.89
CA LEU A 116 4.11 7.87 12.93
C LEU A 116 4.70 9.20 13.39
N LEU A 117 5.62 9.18 14.34
CA LEU A 117 6.37 10.36 14.78
C LEU A 117 7.14 10.95 13.60
N ALA A 118 7.88 10.13 12.85
CA ALA A 118 8.60 10.57 11.65
C ALA A 118 7.67 11.18 10.58
N ILE A 119 6.52 10.53 10.28
CA ILE A 119 5.52 11.07 9.34
C ILE A 119 4.96 12.41 9.80
N THR A 120 4.80 12.59 11.11
CA THR A 120 4.16 13.77 11.70
C THR A 120 5.10 14.95 11.84
N VAL A 121 6.36 14.70 12.21
CA VAL A 121 7.43 15.71 12.21
C VAL A 121 7.62 16.26 10.80
N GLY A 122 7.51 15.41 9.77
CA GLY A 122 7.70 15.83 8.39
C GLY A 122 9.17 16.02 8.03
N ALA A 123 9.42 16.62 6.86
CA ALA A 123 10.77 16.90 6.36
C ALA A 123 11.38 18.17 7.00
N GLU A 124 11.18 18.39 8.30
CA GLU A 124 12.06 19.31 9.03
C GLU A 124 13.44 18.63 9.09
N ASP A 125 14.31 18.98 8.14
CA ASP A 125 15.50 18.22 7.70
C ASP A 125 16.35 17.61 8.83
N ASN A 126 16.46 18.29 9.97
CA ASN A 126 17.26 17.82 11.10
C ASN A 126 16.53 16.78 11.97
N ALA A 127 15.24 16.96 12.23
CA ALA A 127 14.49 16.12 13.18
C ALA A 127 14.16 14.75 12.58
N ALA A 128 13.74 14.69 11.30
CA ALA A 128 13.51 13.42 10.62
C ALA A 128 14.78 12.57 10.51
N ARG A 129 15.92 13.22 10.25
CA ARG A 129 17.22 12.56 10.19
C ARG A 129 17.66 12.02 11.54
N GLU A 130 17.55 12.81 12.60
CA GLU A 130 17.87 12.38 13.97
C GLU A 130 17.02 11.16 14.38
N ILE A 131 15.71 11.18 14.06
CA ILE A 131 14.82 10.04 14.27
C ILE A 131 15.32 8.80 13.53
N MET A 132 15.72 8.92 12.25
CA MET A 132 16.24 7.80 11.47
C MET A 132 17.53 7.22 12.10
N ASP A 133 18.51 8.07 12.41
CA ASP A 133 19.83 7.65 12.90
C ASP A 133 19.74 6.94 14.27
N GLU A 134 18.96 7.49 15.20
CA GLU A 134 18.73 6.88 16.52
C GLU A 134 17.92 5.58 16.43
N THR A 135 16.91 5.55 15.55
CA THR A 135 16.10 4.36 15.31
C THR A 135 16.93 3.24 14.71
N MET A 136 17.76 3.54 13.71
CA MET A 136 18.64 2.57 13.06
C MET A 136 19.64 1.97 14.05
N THR A 137 20.25 2.80 14.90
CA THR A 137 21.16 2.35 15.96
C THR A 137 20.46 1.42 16.95
N SER A 138 19.28 1.81 17.40
CA SER A 138 18.49 1.05 18.37
C SER A 138 17.98 -0.26 17.78
N LEU A 139 17.55 -0.25 16.53
CA LEU A 139 17.10 -1.43 15.78
C LEU A 139 18.21 -2.46 15.66
N LEU A 140 19.43 -2.05 15.29
CA LEU A 140 20.58 -2.95 15.19
C LEU A 140 20.92 -3.61 16.54
N GLN A 141 20.69 -2.92 17.66
CA GLN A 141 20.83 -3.50 18.99
C GLN A 141 19.74 -4.54 19.28
N VAL A 142 18.48 -4.22 18.99
CA VAL A 142 17.32 -5.11 19.20
C VAL A 142 17.42 -6.39 18.35
N LEU A 143 17.87 -6.27 17.10
CA LEU A 143 18.06 -7.42 16.22
C LEU A 143 19.17 -8.35 16.72
N LYS A 144 20.25 -7.82 17.31
CA LYS A 144 21.34 -8.62 17.89
C LYS A 144 20.92 -9.39 19.15
N SER A 145 19.95 -8.90 19.91
CA SER A 145 19.51 -9.54 21.16
C SER A 145 18.59 -10.75 20.99
N GLY A 146 18.29 -11.17 19.75
CA GLY A 146 17.40 -12.32 19.49
C GLY A 146 15.93 -11.95 19.69
N THR A 147 15.33 -11.32 18.68
CA THR A 147 13.94 -10.84 18.73
C THR A 147 12.97 -11.90 18.22
N ASP A 148 11.81 -12.01 18.89
CA ASP A 148 10.68 -12.86 18.46
C ASP A 148 10.21 -12.49 17.03
N PRO A 149 10.05 -13.46 16.12
CA PRO A 149 9.50 -13.24 14.78
C PRO A 149 8.23 -12.39 14.72
N SER A 150 7.35 -12.44 15.73
CA SER A 150 6.12 -11.65 15.78
C SER A 150 6.37 -10.12 15.78
N LYS A 151 7.53 -9.68 16.28
CA LYS A 151 7.90 -8.26 16.42
C LYS A 151 8.67 -7.74 15.21
N ILE A 152 9.36 -8.62 14.49
CA ILE A 152 10.30 -8.25 13.43
C ILE A 152 9.59 -7.49 12.31
N SER A 153 8.37 -7.89 11.91
CA SER A 153 7.62 -7.20 10.87
C SER A 153 7.41 -5.71 11.17
N TYR A 154 7.01 -5.36 12.39
CA TYR A 154 6.79 -3.97 12.80
C TYR A 154 8.09 -3.16 12.83
N ILE A 155 9.20 -3.79 13.21
CA ILE A 155 10.52 -3.16 13.23
C ILE A 155 10.99 -2.87 11.80
N LEU A 156 10.77 -3.80 10.86
CA LEU A 156 11.13 -3.62 9.46
C LEU A 156 10.27 -2.55 8.76
N GLU A 157 8.97 -2.51 9.06
CA GLU A 157 8.09 -1.45 8.56
C GLU A 157 8.48 -0.09 9.13
N CYS A 158 8.79 -0.01 10.42
CA CYS A 158 9.29 1.21 11.04
C CYS A 158 10.59 1.68 10.38
N LEU A 159 11.55 0.78 10.15
CA LEU A 159 12.81 1.10 9.46
C LEU A 159 12.55 1.69 8.07
N ALA A 160 11.67 1.04 7.29
CA ALA A 160 11.28 1.53 5.99
C ALA A 160 10.68 2.95 6.04
N ILE A 161 9.78 3.23 6.98
CA ILE A 161 9.18 4.57 7.12
C ILE A 161 10.21 5.62 7.53
N VAL A 162 11.02 5.38 8.56
CA VAL A 162 12.00 6.38 9.02
C VAL A 162 13.08 6.62 7.99
N THR A 163 13.49 5.60 7.24
CA THR A 163 14.42 5.77 6.12
C THR A 163 13.77 6.54 4.98
N PHE A 164 12.54 6.22 4.59
CA PHE A 164 11.83 6.94 3.52
C PHE A 164 11.74 8.45 3.77
N ILE A 165 11.62 8.87 5.03
CA ILE A 165 11.44 10.28 5.42
C ILE A 165 12.78 10.96 5.72
N GLY A 166 13.69 10.28 6.41
CA GLY A 166 14.92 10.87 6.93
C GLY A 166 16.17 10.66 6.07
N SER A 167 16.12 9.81 5.03
CA SER A 167 17.29 9.57 4.17
C SER A 167 17.48 10.70 3.16
N ASN A 168 18.68 11.27 3.13
CA ASN A 168 19.04 12.32 2.16
C ASN A 168 19.96 11.79 1.05
N SER A 169 20.38 10.53 1.15
CA SER A 169 21.29 9.91 0.20
C SER A 169 20.89 8.49 -0.14
N SER A 170 21.10 8.11 -1.41
CA SER A 170 20.89 6.75 -1.90
C SER A 170 21.70 5.69 -1.15
N GLU A 171 22.83 6.06 -0.53
CA GLU A 171 23.68 5.14 0.24
C GLU A 171 23.05 4.78 1.58
N GLU A 172 22.39 5.72 2.26
CA GLU A 172 21.67 5.48 3.51
C GLU A 172 20.46 4.57 3.26
N THR A 173 19.70 4.83 2.20
CA THR A 173 18.60 3.97 1.75
C THR A 173 19.09 2.57 1.41
N GLU A 174 20.20 2.43 0.68
CA GLU A 174 20.78 1.13 0.35
C GLU A 174 21.20 0.37 1.62
N LYS A 175 21.81 1.03 2.61
CA LYS A 175 22.17 0.38 3.89
C LYS A 175 20.93 -0.16 4.61
N ALA A 176 19.85 0.60 4.69
CA ALA A 176 18.59 0.14 5.28
C ALA A 176 18.01 -1.05 4.52
N MET A 177 18.01 -0.98 3.18
CA MET A 177 17.58 -2.07 2.32
C MET A 177 18.43 -3.34 2.51
N GLN A 178 19.75 -3.22 2.66
CA GLN A 178 20.64 -4.35 2.94
C GLN A 178 20.35 -5.00 4.30
N ILE A 179 19.95 -4.23 5.32
CA ILE A 179 19.51 -4.76 6.62
C ILE A 179 18.20 -5.54 6.44
N ILE A 180 17.21 -4.96 5.78
CA ILE A 180 15.91 -5.61 5.53
C ILE A 180 16.09 -6.89 4.69
N TRP A 181 16.97 -6.87 3.69
CA TRP A 181 17.23 -8.00 2.80
C TRP A 181 17.76 -9.25 3.53
N GLN A 182 18.45 -9.08 4.66
CA GLN A 182 18.91 -10.22 5.49
C GLN A 182 17.75 -11.07 6.03
N PHE A 183 16.55 -10.50 6.15
CA PHE A 183 15.34 -11.22 6.56
C PHE A 183 14.66 -11.92 5.38
N VAL A 184 14.87 -11.44 4.16
CA VAL A 184 14.36 -12.07 2.92
C VAL A 184 15.23 -13.25 2.50
N ARG A 185 16.56 -13.06 2.56
CA ARG A 185 17.57 -14.07 2.25
C ARG A 185 18.69 -14.02 3.31
N PRO A 186 18.54 -14.75 4.43
CA PRO A 186 19.59 -14.83 5.44
C PRO A 186 20.88 -15.38 4.83
N LYS A 187 22.00 -14.66 5.00
CA LYS A 187 23.32 -15.21 4.68
C LYS A 187 23.62 -16.27 5.73
N LEU A 188 23.73 -17.54 5.32
CA LEU A 188 24.16 -18.62 6.19
C LEU A 188 25.58 -18.33 6.67
N GLY A 189 25.71 -17.81 7.88
CA GLY A 189 27.00 -17.69 8.56
C GLY A 189 27.46 -19.05 9.07
N PRO A 190 28.77 -19.31 9.23
CA PRO A 190 29.29 -20.61 9.64
C PRO A 190 28.84 -21.09 11.04
N ASN A 191 28.37 -20.18 11.91
CA ASN A 191 28.18 -20.46 13.34
C ASN A 191 26.84 -19.96 13.95
N VAL A 192 25.83 -19.64 13.15
CA VAL A 192 24.50 -19.27 13.67
C VAL A 192 23.48 -20.23 13.08
N GLY A 193 22.88 -21.07 13.92
CA GLY A 193 21.82 -22.00 13.50
C GLY A 193 20.70 -21.24 12.76
N PRO A 194 20.19 -21.75 11.62
CA PRO A 194 19.30 -20.99 10.77
C PRO A 194 17.90 -21.04 11.37
N THR A 195 17.55 -20.08 12.22
CA THR A 195 16.13 -19.82 12.46
C THR A 195 15.61 -19.10 11.23
N LYS A 196 15.17 -19.88 10.23
CA LYS A 196 14.56 -19.35 9.01
C LYS A 196 13.41 -18.42 9.43
N PRO A 197 13.39 -17.14 8.98
CA PRO A 197 12.31 -16.22 9.29
C PRO A 197 10.96 -16.81 8.86
N SER A 198 9.90 -16.47 9.59
CA SER A 198 8.55 -16.90 9.21
C SER A 198 8.15 -16.30 7.85
N LEU A 199 7.21 -16.92 7.14
CA LEU A 199 6.71 -16.43 5.85
C LEU A 199 6.15 -15.00 5.97
N ALA A 200 5.49 -14.69 7.09
CA ALA A 200 4.98 -13.34 7.38
C ALA A 200 6.11 -12.31 7.50
N VAL A 201 7.20 -12.65 8.20
CA VAL A 201 8.37 -11.76 8.32
C VAL A 201 9.05 -11.55 6.98
N MET A 202 9.24 -12.62 6.19
CA MET A 202 9.81 -12.51 4.85
C MET A 202 8.94 -11.65 3.93
N THR A 203 7.61 -11.77 4.00
CA THR A 203 6.67 -10.97 3.19
C THR A 203 6.73 -9.49 3.59
N ALA A 204 6.73 -9.20 4.89
CA ALA A 204 6.84 -7.84 5.41
C ALA A 204 8.20 -7.22 5.04
N ALA A 205 9.29 -7.99 5.17
CA ALA A 205 10.62 -7.57 4.77
C ALA A 205 10.67 -7.24 3.27
N LEU A 206 10.09 -8.09 2.43
CA LEU A 206 10.06 -7.87 0.99
C LEU A 206 9.23 -6.64 0.62
N SER A 207 8.09 -6.43 1.27
CA SER A 207 7.24 -5.24 1.07
C SER A 207 7.97 -3.96 1.49
N ALA A 208 8.64 -3.97 2.65
CA ALA A 208 9.43 -2.85 3.16
C ALA A 208 10.64 -2.54 2.26
N TRP A 209 11.30 -3.57 1.75
CA TRP A 209 12.40 -3.43 0.80
C TRP A 209 11.95 -2.85 -0.54
N SER A 210 10.85 -3.35 -1.10
CA SER A 210 10.25 -2.82 -2.34
C SER A 210 9.84 -1.36 -2.18
N PHE A 211 9.27 -1.00 -1.02
CA PHE A 211 8.92 0.38 -0.69
C PHE A 211 10.14 1.31 -0.70
N LEU A 212 11.26 0.93 -0.06
CA LEU A 212 12.48 1.74 -0.12
C LEU A 212 13.11 1.77 -1.52
N LEU A 213 13.00 0.69 -2.30
CA LEU A 213 13.47 0.69 -3.68
C LEU A 213 12.79 1.76 -4.54
N THR A 214 11.53 2.11 -4.24
CA THR A 214 10.80 3.16 -4.98
C THR A 214 11.43 4.56 -4.87
N THR A 215 12.30 4.80 -3.88
CA THR A 215 13.01 6.08 -3.71
C THR A 215 14.42 6.06 -4.27
N MET A 216 14.87 4.92 -4.82
CA MET A 216 16.19 4.81 -5.41
C MET A 216 16.18 5.25 -6.87
N ASP A 217 17.05 6.19 -7.21
CA ASP A 217 17.41 6.44 -8.60
C ASP A 217 18.27 5.27 -9.08
N GLY A 218 17.81 4.52 -10.09
CA GLY A 218 18.47 3.28 -10.54
C GLY A 218 19.92 3.43 -11.01
N TRP A 219 20.52 4.62 -10.95
CA TRP A 219 21.83 5.00 -11.49
C TRP A 219 23.03 4.67 -10.57
N LYS A 220 22.80 4.33 -9.30
CA LYS A 220 23.89 4.12 -8.31
C LYS A 220 24.02 2.69 -7.79
N ILE A 221 23.40 1.73 -8.45
CA ILE A 221 23.15 0.39 -7.91
C ILE A 221 24.26 -0.62 -8.27
N ASN A 222 24.79 -1.37 -7.30
CA ASN A 222 25.78 -2.44 -7.54
C ASN A 222 25.22 -3.62 -8.33
N SER A 223 25.75 -3.81 -9.54
CA SER A 223 25.29 -4.83 -10.51
C SER A 223 25.20 -6.26 -9.96
N LYS A 224 26.20 -6.72 -9.21
CA LYS A 224 26.27 -8.13 -8.78
C LYS A 224 25.23 -8.45 -7.69
N THR A 225 25.08 -7.57 -6.72
CA THR A 225 24.13 -7.73 -5.61
C THR A 225 22.69 -7.79 -6.11
N TRP A 226 22.38 -7.04 -7.15
CA TRP A 226 21.03 -6.95 -7.71
C TRP A 226 20.69 -8.12 -8.63
N GLN A 227 21.64 -8.63 -9.42
CA GLN A 227 21.43 -9.88 -10.16
C GLN A 227 21.07 -11.05 -9.24
N GLU A 228 21.77 -11.18 -8.11
CA GLU A 228 21.45 -12.21 -7.11
C GLU A 228 20.07 -11.98 -6.49
N SER A 229 19.68 -10.72 -6.26
CA SER A 229 18.39 -10.36 -5.71
C SER A 229 17.26 -10.69 -6.68
N ILE A 230 17.39 -10.35 -7.95
CA ILE A 230 16.41 -10.63 -9.02
C ILE A 230 16.25 -12.14 -9.22
N SER A 231 17.37 -12.88 -9.23
CA SER A 231 17.34 -14.35 -9.32
C SER A 231 16.61 -14.98 -8.13
N TYR A 232 16.84 -14.46 -6.92
CA TYR A 232 16.12 -14.91 -5.73
C TYR A 232 14.63 -14.56 -5.79
N LEU A 233 14.25 -13.36 -6.26
CA LEU A 233 12.85 -12.98 -6.46
C LEU A 233 12.15 -13.89 -7.47
N SER A 234 12.80 -14.20 -8.60
CA SER A 234 12.30 -15.20 -9.55
C SER A 234 12.09 -16.56 -8.88
N SER A 235 12.98 -17.00 -7.99
CA SER A 235 12.79 -18.25 -7.24
C SER A 235 11.62 -18.20 -6.25
N ILE A 236 11.19 -17.02 -5.80
CA ILE A 236 10.02 -16.87 -4.92
C ILE A 236 8.73 -17.04 -5.73
N LEU A 237 8.69 -16.57 -6.98
CA LEU A 237 7.53 -16.74 -7.86
C LEU A 237 7.15 -18.22 -8.06
N ASP A 238 8.14 -19.12 -8.04
CA ASP A 238 7.94 -20.57 -8.17
C ASP A 238 7.37 -21.25 -6.90
N LYS A 239 7.38 -20.59 -5.72
CA LYS A 239 6.98 -21.20 -4.43
C LYS A 239 5.50 -21.05 -4.15
N ASP A 240 4.87 -21.98 -3.44
CA ASP A 240 3.40 -22.01 -3.21
C ASP A 240 2.79 -20.90 -2.33
N ASP A 241 3.60 -20.05 -1.71
CA ASP A 241 3.10 -18.99 -0.82
C ASP A 241 2.65 -17.75 -1.61
N ARG A 242 1.33 -17.51 -1.65
CA ARG A 242 0.73 -16.43 -2.44
C ARG A 242 1.14 -15.04 -1.98
N SER A 243 1.22 -14.82 -0.67
CA SER A 243 1.62 -13.52 -0.11
C SER A 243 3.05 -13.15 -0.50
N MET A 244 3.96 -14.13 -0.46
CA MET A 244 5.33 -13.99 -0.93
C MET A 244 5.41 -13.79 -2.45
N ARG A 245 4.60 -14.51 -3.24
CA ARG A 245 4.52 -14.31 -4.70
C ARG A 245 4.08 -12.88 -5.03
N ILE A 246 3.03 -12.38 -4.37
CA ILE A 246 2.51 -11.02 -4.54
C ILE A 246 3.59 -9.98 -4.22
N ALA A 247 4.22 -10.07 -3.04
CA ALA A 247 5.29 -9.14 -2.65
C ALA A 247 6.51 -9.20 -3.59
N ALA A 248 6.85 -10.39 -4.11
CA ALA A 248 7.91 -10.55 -5.11
C ALA A 248 7.53 -9.97 -6.48
N GLY A 249 6.26 -10.09 -6.88
CA GLY A 249 5.73 -9.47 -8.10
C GLY A 249 5.82 -7.95 -8.06
N GLU A 250 5.40 -7.35 -6.93
CA GLU A 250 5.56 -5.90 -6.68
C GLU A 250 7.04 -5.47 -6.72
N ALA A 251 7.93 -6.23 -6.08
CA ALA A 251 9.37 -5.97 -6.10
C ALA A 251 9.92 -5.98 -7.53
N ILE A 252 9.55 -7.00 -8.32
CA ILE A 252 9.97 -7.14 -9.72
C ILE A 252 9.45 -5.97 -10.56
N ALA A 253 8.19 -5.56 -10.41
CA ALA A 253 7.63 -4.46 -11.16
C ALA A 253 8.45 -3.16 -10.95
N VAL A 254 8.82 -2.84 -9.70
CA VAL A 254 9.66 -1.67 -9.39
C VAL A 254 11.07 -1.82 -9.96
N ILE A 255 11.68 -3.01 -9.88
CA ILE A 255 13.02 -3.26 -10.46
C ILE A 255 13.05 -2.95 -11.96
N PHE A 256 11.99 -3.34 -12.68
CA PHE A 256 11.86 -3.03 -14.10
C PHE A 256 11.59 -1.54 -14.32
N GLU A 257 10.70 -0.92 -13.54
CA GLU A 257 10.39 0.52 -13.66
C GLU A 257 11.59 1.43 -13.38
N VAL A 258 12.36 1.15 -12.33
CA VAL A 258 13.58 1.91 -11.97
C VAL A 258 14.72 1.67 -12.98
N GLY A 259 14.49 0.81 -13.98
CA GLY A 259 15.43 0.53 -15.06
C GLY A 259 16.64 -0.28 -14.61
N SER A 260 16.60 -0.94 -13.44
CA SER A 260 17.71 -1.74 -12.95
C SER A 260 18.01 -2.91 -13.90
N LEU A 261 16.98 -3.56 -14.46
CA LEU A 261 17.18 -4.69 -15.37
C LEU A 261 17.63 -4.28 -16.78
N GLU A 262 17.18 -3.14 -17.29
CA GLU A 262 17.52 -2.69 -18.65
C GLU A 262 18.95 -2.15 -18.74
N LYS A 263 19.46 -1.57 -17.64
CA LYS A 263 20.88 -1.20 -17.50
C LYS A 263 21.81 -2.40 -17.63
N PHE A 264 21.34 -3.57 -17.25
CA PHE A 264 22.08 -4.81 -17.37
C PHE A 264 22.01 -5.44 -18.78
N CYS A 265 21.04 -5.05 -19.59
CA CYS A 265 20.89 -5.48 -20.99
C CYS A 265 21.57 -4.54 -21.99
N SER A 266 21.87 -3.30 -21.60
CA SER A 266 22.44 -2.29 -22.49
C SER A 266 23.94 -2.49 -22.68
N GLU A 267 24.37 -2.92 -23.87
CA GLU A 267 25.79 -3.14 -24.18
C GLU A 267 26.57 -1.82 -24.37
N PRO A 268 27.76 -1.67 -23.76
CA PRO A 268 28.82 -0.88 -24.37
C PRO A 268 29.40 -1.69 -25.54
N LYS A 269 29.51 -1.06 -26.72
CA LYS A 269 30.00 -1.67 -27.98
C LYS A 269 31.43 -2.23 -27.94
N ASP A 270 32.16 -2.09 -26.83
CA ASP A 270 33.55 -2.55 -26.62
C ASP A 270 33.72 -3.48 -25.40
N SER A 271 32.72 -4.31 -25.07
CA SER A 271 32.75 -5.09 -23.82
C SER A 271 33.34 -6.51 -23.95
N THR A 272 34.16 -6.88 -22.95
CA THR A 272 34.89 -8.16 -22.81
C THR A 272 33.92 -9.36 -22.68
N ASP A 273 34.34 -10.60 -23.01
CA ASP A 273 33.51 -11.83 -22.95
C ASP A 273 32.69 -12.04 -21.66
N LYS A 274 33.19 -11.55 -20.50
CA LYS A 274 32.46 -11.63 -19.22
C LYS A 274 31.21 -10.75 -19.17
N VAL A 275 31.21 -9.59 -19.84
CA VAL A 275 30.08 -8.65 -19.87
C VAL A 275 28.98 -9.19 -20.79
N ARG A 276 29.35 -9.75 -21.94
CA ARG A 276 28.44 -10.45 -22.87
C ARG A 276 27.72 -11.62 -22.19
N ASN A 277 28.45 -12.46 -21.44
CA ASN A 277 27.84 -13.57 -20.70
C ASN A 277 26.87 -13.09 -19.60
N GLY A 278 27.17 -11.96 -18.96
CA GLY A 278 26.27 -11.32 -18.00
C GLY A 278 24.97 -10.83 -18.64
N ALA A 279 25.06 -10.10 -19.76
CA ALA A 279 23.91 -9.61 -20.50
C ALA A 279 22.98 -10.75 -20.97
N MET A 280 23.55 -11.85 -21.48
CA MET A 280 22.79 -13.05 -21.87
C MET A 280 22.07 -13.69 -20.67
N HIS A 281 22.73 -13.78 -19.52
CA HIS A 281 22.12 -14.32 -18.29
C HIS A 281 20.94 -13.45 -17.83
N ILE A 282 21.06 -12.13 -17.89
CA ILE A 282 20.00 -11.19 -17.52
C ILE A 282 18.82 -11.26 -18.50
N GLN A 283 19.08 -11.38 -19.80
CA GLN A 283 18.03 -11.56 -20.79
C GLN A 283 17.29 -12.89 -20.59
N GLY A 284 18.02 -13.98 -20.28
CA GLY A 284 17.44 -15.26 -19.91
C GLY A 284 16.59 -15.17 -18.63
N LEU A 285 17.05 -14.41 -17.64
CA LEU A 285 16.31 -14.16 -16.40
C LEU A 285 15.04 -13.33 -16.65
N ARG A 286 15.11 -12.30 -17.52
CA ARG A 286 13.95 -11.52 -17.97
C ARG A 286 12.90 -12.42 -18.61
N ALA A 287 13.32 -13.27 -19.56
CA ALA A 287 12.42 -14.21 -20.24
C ALA A 287 11.80 -15.23 -19.26
N LYS A 288 12.59 -15.74 -18.30
CA LYS A 288 12.09 -16.62 -17.23
C LYS A 288 11.01 -15.92 -16.40
N ILE A 289 11.29 -14.71 -15.90
CA ILE A 289 10.35 -13.94 -15.07
C ILE A 289 9.06 -13.67 -15.85
N LEU A 290 9.17 -13.29 -17.13
CA LEU A 290 8.01 -13.03 -17.97
C LEU A 290 7.08 -14.26 -18.08
N ASN A 291 7.67 -15.45 -18.30
CA ASN A 291 6.89 -16.68 -18.34
C ASN A 291 6.25 -17.00 -16.98
N GLN A 292 6.99 -16.83 -15.87
CA GLN A 292 6.44 -17.02 -14.52
C GLN A 292 5.26 -16.09 -14.24
N VAL A 293 5.38 -14.80 -14.59
CA VAL A 293 4.31 -13.81 -14.44
C VAL A 293 3.09 -14.20 -15.29
N ARG A 294 3.30 -14.64 -16.53
CA ARG A 294 2.22 -15.10 -17.42
C ARG A 294 1.46 -16.29 -16.81
N ASP A 295 2.18 -17.28 -16.29
CA ASP A 295 1.59 -18.46 -15.66
C ASP A 295 0.77 -18.08 -14.40
N LEU A 296 1.31 -17.18 -13.58
CA LEU A 296 0.65 -16.71 -12.35
C LEU A 296 -0.57 -15.82 -12.61
N ALA A 297 -0.62 -15.11 -13.74
CA ALA A 297 -1.76 -14.30 -14.14
C ALA A 297 -2.99 -15.15 -14.49
N VAL A 298 -2.79 -16.39 -14.96
CA VAL A 298 -3.86 -17.31 -15.36
C VAL A 298 -4.07 -18.49 -14.40
N GLU A 299 -3.27 -18.61 -13.33
CA GLU A 299 -3.25 -19.75 -12.39
C GLU A 299 -4.65 -20.21 -11.97
N ALA A 300 -5.03 -21.47 -12.24
CA ALA A 300 -6.32 -21.98 -11.82
C ALA A 300 -6.41 -22.11 -10.28
N GLY A 301 -7.61 -21.89 -9.73
CA GLY A 301 -7.82 -22.04 -8.29
C GLY A 301 -7.74 -23.50 -7.86
N GLY A 302 -6.75 -23.85 -7.04
CA GLY A 302 -6.67 -25.16 -6.41
C GLY A 302 -7.80 -25.40 -5.40
N LYS A 303 -8.18 -26.67 -5.19
CA LYS A 303 -9.11 -27.07 -4.11
C LYS A 303 -8.53 -26.65 -2.75
N GLY A 304 -9.22 -25.76 -2.04
CA GLY A 304 -8.82 -25.30 -0.70
C GLY A 304 -8.12 -23.93 -0.64
N SER A 305 -7.98 -23.21 -1.76
CA SER A 305 -7.42 -21.84 -1.75
C SER A 305 -8.44 -20.80 -1.29
N ALA A 306 -7.99 -19.82 -0.50
CA ALA A 306 -8.78 -18.62 -0.22
C ALA A 306 -9.01 -17.87 -1.54
N LYS A 307 -10.24 -17.94 -2.06
CA LYS A 307 -10.66 -17.36 -3.36
C LYS A 307 -10.25 -15.89 -3.53
N LYS A 308 -10.19 -15.13 -2.42
CA LYS A 308 -9.79 -13.72 -2.38
C LYS A 308 -8.31 -13.53 -2.76
N ASP A 309 -7.41 -14.31 -2.18
CA ASP A 309 -5.97 -14.14 -2.38
C ASP A 309 -5.54 -14.54 -3.80
N LEU A 310 -6.20 -15.55 -4.36
CA LEU A 310 -6.01 -15.92 -5.77
C LEU A 310 -6.42 -14.78 -6.71
N ASN A 311 -7.54 -14.10 -6.43
CA ASN A 311 -8.02 -13.02 -7.28
C ASN A 311 -7.09 -11.80 -7.23
N SER A 312 -6.59 -11.47 -6.03
CA SER A 312 -5.57 -10.42 -5.85
C SER A 312 -4.29 -10.75 -6.60
N GLN A 313 -3.82 -12.01 -6.49
CA GLN A 313 -2.64 -12.49 -7.20
C GLN A 313 -2.80 -12.34 -8.73
N LYS A 314 -3.90 -12.86 -9.30
CA LYS A 314 -4.15 -12.76 -10.75
C LYS A 314 -4.23 -11.33 -11.24
N THR A 315 -4.84 -10.46 -10.44
CA THR A 315 -4.98 -9.04 -10.78
C THR A 315 -3.62 -8.38 -10.85
N LEU A 316 -2.80 -8.55 -9.80
CA LEU A 316 -1.43 -8.06 -9.79
C LEU A 316 -0.62 -8.58 -10.97
N PHE A 317 -0.57 -9.91 -11.19
CA PHE A 317 0.29 -10.46 -12.25
C PHE A 317 -0.19 -10.14 -13.66
N ARG A 318 -1.50 -9.87 -13.86
CA ARG A 318 -1.98 -9.34 -15.15
C ARG A 318 -1.49 -7.92 -15.37
N GLU A 319 -1.58 -7.04 -14.36
CA GLU A 319 -1.07 -5.67 -14.44
C GLU A 319 0.46 -5.67 -14.65
N VAL A 320 1.20 -6.54 -13.94
CA VAL A 320 2.64 -6.69 -14.15
C VAL A 320 2.94 -7.23 -15.54
N LEU A 321 2.15 -8.19 -16.07
CA LEU A 321 2.35 -8.71 -17.42
C LEU A 321 2.15 -7.62 -18.48
N GLU A 322 1.06 -6.86 -18.40
CA GLU A 322 0.76 -5.73 -19.30
C GLU A 322 1.88 -4.67 -19.24
N PHE A 323 2.42 -4.40 -18.05
CA PHE A 323 3.58 -3.52 -17.89
C PHE A 323 4.84 -4.07 -18.57
N LEU A 324 5.15 -5.35 -18.38
CA LEU A 324 6.38 -5.95 -18.89
C LEU A 324 6.36 -6.22 -20.41
N GLU A 325 5.20 -6.50 -20.99
CA GLU A 325 5.02 -6.77 -22.42
C GLU A 325 4.73 -5.50 -23.22
N ASP A 326 3.78 -4.70 -22.76
CA ASP A 326 3.21 -3.58 -23.52
C ASP A 326 3.65 -2.20 -22.99
N GLY A 327 4.30 -2.15 -21.82
CA GLY A 327 4.73 -0.89 -21.20
C GLY A 327 3.59 -0.10 -20.55
N TYR A 328 2.42 -0.70 -20.33
CA TYR A 328 1.30 -0.03 -19.67
C TYR A 328 1.51 -0.02 -18.15
N TYR A 329 1.48 1.18 -17.58
CA TYR A 329 1.55 1.37 -16.13
C TYR A 329 0.18 1.16 -15.48
N PRO A 330 0.14 0.81 -14.18
CA PRO A 330 -1.12 0.79 -13.45
C PRO A 330 -1.74 2.19 -13.46
N ASP A 331 -2.98 2.31 -13.94
CA ASP A 331 -3.78 3.53 -13.88
C ASP A 331 -4.85 3.38 -12.78
N THR A 332 -4.50 3.81 -11.57
CA THR A 332 -5.40 3.76 -10.41
C THR A 332 -5.67 5.16 -9.90
N THR A 333 -6.94 5.50 -9.71
CA THR A 333 -7.35 6.80 -9.16
C THR A 333 -7.91 6.64 -7.75
N MET A 334 -7.33 7.35 -6.77
CA MET A 334 -7.85 7.41 -5.40
C MET A 334 -8.44 8.80 -5.11
N LYS A 335 -9.67 8.87 -4.59
CA LYS A 335 -10.36 10.14 -4.35
C LYS A 335 -10.24 10.58 -2.89
N PHE A 336 -9.85 11.83 -2.67
CA PHE A 336 -9.75 12.47 -1.37
C PHE A 336 -10.49 13.80 -1.39
N ALA A 337 -11.51 13.97 -0.54
CA ALA A 337 -12.25 15.22 -0.34
C ALA A 337 -12.70 16.00 -1.61
N GLY A 338 -12.92 15.31 -2.74
CA GLY A 338 -13.35 15.91 -4.00
C GLY A 338 -12.25 16.05 -5.06
N ASP A 339 -10.99 15.81 -4.69
CA ASP A 339 -9.86 15.66 -5.61
C ASP A 339 -9.47 14.19 -5.77
N ALA A 340 -8.68 13.92 -6.79
CA ALA A 340 -8.29 12.58 -7.19
C ALA A 340 -6.77 12.51 -7.35
N LEU A 341 -6.13 11.67 -6.55
CA LEU A 341 -4.75 11.26 -6.75
C LEU A 341 -4.72 10.21 -7.85
N VAL A 342 -4.11 10.57 -8.98
CA VAL A 342 -3.83 9.61 -10.06
C VAL A 342 -2.51 8.93 -9.74
N ILE A 343 -2.54 7.60 -9.73
CA ILE A 343 -1.37 6.74 -9.55
C ILE A 343 -1.09 6.16 -10.93
N SER A 344 0.05 6.53 -11.50
CA SER A 344 0.45 6.17 -12.87
C SER A 344 1.82 5.47 -12.93
N SER A 345 2.32 4.96 -11.80
CA SER A 345 3.58 4.21 -11.73
C SER A 345 3.54 3.16 -10.62
N TRP A 346 4.34 2.11 -10.76
CA TRP A 346 4.51 1.05 -9.76
C TRP A 346 5.14 1.58 -8.48
N SER A 347 6.16 2.43 -8.60
CA SER A 347 6.79 3.08 -7.46
C SER A 347 5.76 3.84 -6.63
N ARG A 348 4.90 4.61 -7.30
CA ARG A 348 3.84 5.36 -6.63
C ARG A 348 2.76 4.48 -6.03
N LEU A 349 2.35 3.43 -6.74
CA LEU A 349 1.35 2.47 -6.25
C LEU A 349 1.83 1.78 -4.98
N ILE A 350 3.09 1.34 -4.95
CA ILE A 350 3.70 0.67 -3.80
C ILE A 350 3.85 1.63 -2.63
N GLN A 351 4.29 2.87 -2.87
CA GLN A 351 4.35 3.90 -1.81
C GLN A 351 2.99 4.15 -1.16
N VAL A 352 1.95 4.36 -1.97
CA VAL A 352 0.57 4.60 -1.48
C VAL A 352 0.05 3.39 -0.71
N ASN A 353 0.21 2.18 -1.24
CA ASN A 353 -0.27 0.96 -0.58
C ASN A 353 0.45 0.70 0.74
N PHE A 354 1.77 0.93 0.79
CA PHE A 354 2.56 0.78 2.00
C PHE A 354 2.15 1.79 3.08
N LEU A 355 2.07 3.08 2.73
CA LEU A 355 1.67 4.15 3.65
C LEU A 355 0.22 3.99 4.11
N LYS A 356 -0.69 3.57 3.22
CA LYS A 356 -2.10 3.29 3.57
C LYS A 356 -2.21 2.16 4.59
N ARG A 357 -1.41 1.09 4.45
CA ARG A 357 -1.38 -0.02 5.41
C ARG A 357 -0.82 0.44 6.77
N PHE A 358 0.25 1.22 6.75
CA PHE A 358 0.94 1.69 7.96
C PHE A 358 0.08 2.69 8.76
N LEU A 359 -0.53 3.66 8.07
CA LEU A 359 -1.38 4.70 8.66
C LEU A 359 -2.80 4.19 9.00
N GLY A 360 -3.25 3.12 8.35
CA GLY A 360 -4.57 2.54 8.57
C GLY A 360 -5.69 3.56 8.33
N GLY A 361 -6.60 3.70 9.30
CA GLY A 361 -7.71 4.66 9.22
C GLY A 361 -7.28 6.14 9.14
N GLY A 362 -6.04 6.46 9.53
CA GLY A 362 -5.50 7.83 9.46
C GLY A 362 -5.04 8.26 8.07
N PHE A 363 -4.91 7.34 7.11
CA PHE A 363 -4.32 7.62 5.79
C PHE A 363 -4.99 8.80 5.06
N VAL A 364 -6.33 8.80 4.99
CA VAL A 364 -7.09 9.87 4.32
C VAL A 364 -6.83 11.23 4.98
N LYS A 365 -6.74 11.26 6.30
CA LYS A 365 -6.49 12.50 7.03
C LYS A 365 -5.09 13.04 6.76
N HIS A 366 -4.07 12.18 6.82
CA HIS A 366 -2.71 12.58 6.48
C HIS A 366 -2.60 13.07 5.02
N MET A 367 -3.27 12.44 4.05
CA MET A 367 -3.29 12.94 2.67
C MET A 367 -3.89 14.35 2.52
N LEU A 368 -4.78 14.76 3.43
CA LEU A 368 -5.46 16.07 3.38
C LEU A 368 -4.77 17.15 4.21
N GLU A 369 -4.06 16.76 5.27
CA GLU A 369 -3.55 17.71 6.29
C GLU A 369 -2.01 17.67 6.44
N ASN A 370 -1.34 16.58 6.04
CA ASN A 370 0.10 16.43 6.23
C ASN A 370 0.87 16.94 5.00
N GLU A 371 1.64 18.01 5.19
CA GLU A 371 2.44 18.65 4.12
C GLU A 371 3.48 17.69 3.52
N LEU A 372 4.17 16.88 4.34
CA LEU A 372 5.11 15.87 3.83
C LEU A 372 4.44 14.92 2.84
N LEU A 373 3.27 14.36 3.16
CA LEU A 373 2.60 13.44 2.23
C LEU A 373 2.03 14.16 1.01
N GLN A 374 1.62 15.41 1.15
CA GLN A 374 1.18 16.23 0.01
C GLN A 374 2.34 16.48 -0.96
N ASP A 375 3.53 16.77 -0.44
CA ASP A 375 4.74 17.01 -1.23
C ASP A 375 5.24 15.72 -1.88
N VAL A 376 5.39 14.64 -1.08
CA VAL A 376 5.75 13.30 -1.58
C VAL A 376 4.82 12.86 -2.71
N PHE A 377 3.54 13.25 -2.61
CA PHE A 377 2.52 12.88 -3.57
C PHE A 377 2.09 13.96 -4.56
N ASP A 378 2.79 15.09 -4.67
CA ASP A 378 2.40 16.22 -5.53
C ASP A 378 0.89 16.50 -5.50
N PHE A 379 0.28 16.35 -4.33
CA PHE A 379 -1.16 16.36 -4.13
C PHE A 379 -1.58 17.57 -3.32
N THR A 380 -2.27 18.50 -3.97
CA THR A 380 -2.81 19.68 -3.29
C THR A 380 -4.31 19.51 -3.06
N PRO A 381 -4.75 19.26 -1.81
CA PRO A 381 -6.18 19.12 -1.52
C PRO A 381 -6.88 20.48 -1.67
N LYS A 382 -8.04 20.50 -2.34
CA LYS A 382 -8.95 21.65 -2.32
C LYS A 382 -9.47 21.85 -0.91
N ARG A 383 -8.82 22.74 -0.15
CA ARG A 383 -9.35 23.19 1.13
C ARG A 383 -10.71 23.84 0.87
N LYS A 384 -11.79 23.23 1.40
CA LYS A 384 -13.05 23.94 1.52
C LYS A 384 -12.76 25.14 2.42
N SER A 385 -12.85 26.34 1.88
CA SER A 385 -12.78 27.56 2.67
C SER A 385 -13.96 27.55 3.64
N GLU A 386 -13.75 27.02 4.84
CA GLU A 386 -14.56 27.43 5.98
C GLU A 386 -14.25 28.91 6.17
N GLY A 387 -15.26 29.74 5.88
CA GLY A 387 -15.13 31.19 5.97
C GLY A 387 -14.81 31.59 7.41
N VAL A 388 -13.54 31.81 7.69
CA VAL A 388 -13.10 32.54 8.87
C VAL A 388 -12.72 33.94 8.39
N SER A 389 -13.60 34.88 8.72
CA SER A 389 -13.28 36.30 8.75
C SER A 389 -12.40 36.59 9.96
N GLU A 390 -11.61 37.68 9.86
CA GLU A 390 -10.76 38.31 10.89
C GLU A 390 -9.46 37.57 11.28
N SER A 391 -8.32 38.22 11.49
CA SER A 391 -7.88 39.61 11.29
C SER A 391 -6.37 39.60 11.53
N SER A 392 -5.56 40.13 10.60
CA SER A 392 -4.31 40.84 10.92
C SER A 392 -3.55 41.26 9.66
N ARG A 393 -3.61 42.56 9.35
CA ARG A 393 -2.47 43.48 9.15
C ARG A 393 -2.88 44.69 8.31
N LEU A 394 -2.95 45.84 9.00
CA LEU A 394 -2.62 47.19 8.51
C LEU A 394 -1.36 47.13 7.62
N ASP A 395 -1.14 47.92 6.56
CA ASP A 395 -1.67 49.20 6.11
C ASP A 395 -1.06 49.44 4.70
N LYS A 396 -1.85 49.99 3.78
CA LYS A 396 -1.51 50.92 2.68
C LYS A 396 -2.51 50.79 1.55
N GLY A 397 -3.29 51.86 1.39
CA GLY A 397 -4.55 51.89 0.66
C GLY A 397 -4.44 51.75 -0.85
N ILE A 398 -5.57 51.33 -1.43
CA ILE A 398 -6.03 51.60 -2.80
C ILE A 398 -7.58 51.61 -2.75
N HIS A 399 -8.15 52.57 -3.49
CA HIS A 399 -9.56 52.92 -3.68
C HIS A 399 -10.60 51.78 -3.64
N TYR A 400 -11.68 51.99 -2.86
CA TYR A 400 -12.95 51.29 -3.05
C TYR A 400 -13.69 51.88 -4.24
N VAL A 401 -13.78 51.14 -5.35
CA VAL A 401 -14.81 51.37 -6.36
C VAL A 401 -16.06 50.65 -5.90
N TYR A 402 -17.07 51.44 -5.51
CA TYR A 402 -18.41 50.95 -5.21
C TYR A 402 -19.06 50.43 -6.50
N VAL A 403 -19.19 49.11 -6.64
CA VAL A 403 -20.04 48.48 -7.66
C VAL A 403 -21.37 48.10 -6.99
N PRO A 404 -22.52 48.66 -7.41
CA PRO A 404 -23.80 48.41 -6.76
C PRO A 404 -24.20 46.93 -6.86
N LYS A 405 -24.64 46.37 -5.72
CA LYS A 405 -25.33 45.08 -5.64
C LYS A 405 -26.64 45.16 -6.42
N VAL A 406 -26.72 44.52 -7.59
CA VAL A 406 -28.00 44.23 -8.22
C VAL A 406 -28.67 43.10 -7.45
N ARG A 407 -29.84 43.41 -6.88
CA ARG A 407 -30.69 42.51 -6.10
C ARG A 407 -31.49 41.62 -7.06
N LYS A 408 -31.42 40.31 -6.81
CA LYS A 408 -32.21 39.18 -7.34
C LYS A 408 -33.47 39.52 -8.16
N GLU A 409 -33.55 38.97 -9.37
CA GLU A 409 -34.81 38.52 -9.99
C GLU A 409 -34.59 37.17 -10.67
N GLY A 410 -35.60 36.29 -10.56
CA GLY A 410 -35.73 35.09 -11.40
C GLY A 410 -35.23 33.79 -10.78
N SER A 411 -36.04 33.19 -9.92
CA SER A 411 -36.00 31.76 -9.65
C SER A 411 -36.06 30.96 -10.96
N CYS A 412 -34.97 30.30 -11.30
CA CYS A 412 -34.98 29.13 -12.17
C CYS A 412 -34.20 28.04 -11.46
N GLN A 413 -34.92 27.21 -10.69
CA GLN A 413 -34.51 25.85 -10.39
C GLN A 413 -34.30 25.10 -11.71
N ARG A 414 -33.16 25.29 -12.38
CA ARG A 414 -32.65 24.29 -13.31
C ARG A 414 -32.04 23.21 -12.45
N PHE A 415 -32.78 22.12 -12.29
CA PHE A 415 -32.30 20.87 -11.73
C PHE A 415 -30.85 20.63 -12.16
N TYR A 416 -29.94 20.66 -11.19
CA TYR A 416 -28.54 20.33 -11.39
C TYR A 416 -28.49 18.85 -11.79
N LYS A 417 -28.50 18.56 -13.09
CA LYS A 417 -28.35 17.18 -13.58
C LYS A 417 -26.92 16.75 -13.22
N SER A 418 -26.81 15.72 -12.38
CA SER A 418 -25.55 15.08 -12.03
C SER A 418 -24.70 14.84 -13.30
N PRO A 419 -23.42 15.25 -13.33
CA PRO A 419 -22.51 14.98 -14.45
C PRO A 419 -22.44 13.49 -14.83
N ASN A 420 -22.68 12.60 -13.86
CA ASN A 420 -22.77 11.16 -14.10
C ASN A 420 -23.95 10.76 -14.99
N SER A 421 -25.00 11.59 -15.11
CA SER A 421 -26.16 11.30 -15.97
C SER A 421 -25.78 11.34 -17.45
N ALA A 422 -24.94 12.29 -17.88
CA ALA A 422 -24.50 12.37 -19.26
C ALA A 422 -23.55 11.22 -19.63
N LEU A 423 -22.59 10.90 -18.75
CA LEU A 423 -21.68 9.77 -18.94
C LEU A 423 -22.40 8.43 -18.91
N ASN A 424 -23.33 8.22 -17.97
CA ASN A 424 -24.13 7.00 -17.93
C ASN A 424 -25.02 6.87 -19.16
N LYS A 425 -25.65 7.97 -19.62
CA LYS A 425 -26.48 7.95 -20.83
C LYS A 425 -25.66 7.63 -22.09
N ALA A 426 -24.45 8.19 -22.21
CA ALA A 426 -23.53 7.86 -23.30
C ALA A 426 -23.09 6.38 -23.24
N ARG A 427 -22.77 5.86 -22.05
CA ARG A 427 -22.40 4.45 -21.83
C ARG A 427 -23.55 3.51 -22.19
N THR A 428 -24.78 3.83 -21.78
CA THR A 428 -25.98 3.06 -22.13
C THR A 428 -26.25 3.08 -23.64
N GLN A 429 -26.07 4.22 -24.32
CA GLN A 429 -26.23 4.30 -25.77
C GLN A 429 -25.21 3.42 -26.52
N ILE A 430 -23.95 3.41 -26.07
CA ILE A 430 -22.90 2.56 -26.64
C ILE A 430 -23.22 1.08 -26.42
N LEU A 431 -23.66 0.70 -25.22
CA LEU A 431 -24.04 -0.68 -24.91
C LEU A 431 -25.26 -1.14 -25.72
N ASN A 432 -26.29 -0.29 -25.87
CA ASN A 432 -27.45 -0.60 -26.69
C ASN A 432 -27.07 -0.76 -28.17
N LYS A 433 -26.20 0.11 -28.70
CA LYS A 433 -25.68 -0.02 -30.07
C LYS A 433 -24.89 -1.33 -30.25
N LYS A 434 -24.12 -1.77 -29.24
CA LYS A 434 -23.43 -3.07 -29.28
C LYS A 434 -24.42 -4.25 -29.22
N ARG A 435 -25.50 -4.16 -28.43
CA ARG A 435 -26.57 -5.18 -28.40
C ARG A 435 -27.32 -5.29 -29.72
N THR A 436 -27.69 -4.17 -30.35
CA THR A 436 -28.36 -4.19 -31.67
C THR A 436 -27.45 -4.74 -32.77
N MET A 437 -26.15 -4.42 -32.73
CA MET A 437 -25.16 -4.98 -33.67
C MET A 437 -24.94 -6.49 -33.44
N SER A 438 -25.11 -6.98 -32.21
CA SER A 438 -25.06 -8.42 -31.90
C SER A 438 -26.34 -9.14 -32.34
N GLN A 439 -27.51 -8.52 -32.19
CA GLN A 439 -28.77 -9.07 -32.69
C GLN A 439 -28.80 -9.15 -34.22
N GLY A 440 -28.26 -8.14 -34.92
CA GLY A 440 -28.14 -8.16 -36.38
C GLY A 440 -27.21 -9.26 -36.93
N LYS A 441 -26.27 -9.76 -36.11
CA LYS A 441 -25.42 -10.91 -36.47
C LYS A 441 -26.12 -12.26 -36.26
N ASN A 442 -27.08 -12.34 -35.33
CA ASN A 442 -27.85 -13.57 -35.09
C ASN A 442 -29.05 -13.73 -36.03
N THR A 443 -29.51 -12.67 -36.70
CA THR A 443 -30.61 -12.72 -37.67
C THR A 443 -30.20 -13.13 -39.10
N GLY A 444 -28.92 -13.48 -39.32
CA GLY A 444 -28.37 -13.79 -40.64
C GLY A 444 -28.29 -15.28 -41.03
N HIS A 445 -28.74 -16.22 -40.20
CA HIS A 445 -28.57 -17.66 -40.46
C HIS A 445 -29.86 -18.49 -40.33
N TYR A 446 -30.98 -18.01 -40.89
CA TYR A 446 -32.11 -18.89 -41.21
C TYR A 446 -32.68 -18.54 -42.58
N ALA A 447 -32.09 -19.11 -43.62
CA ALA A 447 -32.71 -19.23 -44.94
C ALA A 447 -32.33 -20.61 -45.53
N VAL A 448 -33.17 -21.58 -45.21
CA VAL A 448 -33.66 -22.70 -46.04
C VAL A 448 -32.66 -23.32 -47.03
N SER A 449 -32.17 -24.51 -46.70
CA SER A 449 -32.00 -25.58 -47.68
C SER A 449 -32.69 -26.83 -47.11
N ALA A 450 -33.98 -26.96 -47.40
CA ALA A 450 -34.65 -28.25 -47.41
C ALA A 450 -34.73 -28.66 -48.88
N GLY A 451 -34.14 -29.79 -49.22
CA GLY A 451 -34.45 -30.49 -50.45
C GLY A 451 -35.90 -31.01 -50.40
N ASP A 452 -36.49 -31.21 -51.56
CA ASP A 452 -36.73 -32.56 -52.09
C ASP A 452 -37.45 -32.50 -53.45
N GLU A 453 -36.99 -33.40 -54.33
CA GLU A 453 -37.77 -34.26 -55.25
C GLU A 453 -38.90 -33.63 -56.12
N GLU A 454 -38.62 -33.44 -57.42
CA GLU A 454 -39.05 -34.28 -58.57
C GLU A 454 -38.53 -33.71 -59.90
#